data_AF-A0A3D4X9X2-F1
#
_entry.id   AF-A0A3D4X9X2-F1
#
_cell.length_a   1.000
_cell.length_b   1.000
_cell.length_c   1.000
_cell.angle_alpha   90.00
_cell.angle_beta   90.00
_cell.angle_gamma   90.00
#
_symmetry.space_group_name_H-M   'P 1'
#
loop_
_entity.id
_entity.type
_entity.pdbx_description
1 polymer ?
#
loop_
_entity_poly.entity_id
_entity_poly.type
_entity_poly.pdbx_seq_one_letter_code
_entity_poly.pdbx_strand_id
1 'polypeptide(L)'
;MARPEDLEPAAAIEAAGFPPAEAAGKEDIRQRIETFPESFFVAESGDRLIGFVNGAVSDEIALPDSAYHDLSGHDPEGCCQQIFGLNVLAEYRRQGIGEALMRHMIRSAFIRGKKAVILTCKEHMIPFYTRLGYTLIGKADSVHGGACWYEMRYIFRPYTHTVQYYETDQMGCVHHSNYIRWFEEARTDYLNRLGIGYGLMEREGIVSPVLSVQAEYRTMTRFAETVDIELSLAHYNGIKFTVEYRVADHASGELRCTGSSSHCFLNREGRPLSLKKARPGWHEILSACVRK
;
A
#
# COMPACT_ATOMS: atom_id res chain seq x y z
N MET A 1 -12.60 -9.30 3.84
CA MET A 1 -12.44 -10.04 2.57
C MET A 1 -13.80 -10.62 2.22
N ALA A 2 -14.10 -10.79 0.93
CA ALA A 2 -15.33 -11.44 0.50
C ALA A 2 -15.32 -12.93 0.88
N ARG A 3 -16.50 -13.46 1.14
CA ARG A 3 -16.78 -14.86 1.47
C ARG A 3 -17.71 -15.45 0.39
N PRO A 4 -17.83 -16.78 0.28
CA PRO A 4 -18.75 -17.39 -0.68
C PRO A 4 -20.20 -16.90 -0.54
N GLU A 5 -20.66 -16.60 0.69
CA GLU A 5 -22.00 -16.03 0.93
C GLU A 5 -22.19 -14.61 0.36
N ASP A 6 -21.11 -13.89 0.06
CA ASP A 6 -21.15 -12.52 -0.48
C ASP A 6 -21.43 -12.48 -1.99
N LEU A 7 -21.47 -13.63 -2.68
CA LEU A 7 -21.65 -13.70 -4.13
C LEU A 7 -22.93 -13.02 -4.61
N GLU A 8 -24.08 -13.39 -4.06
CA GLU A 8 -25.38 -12.83 -4.47
C GLU A 8 -25.44 -11.31 -4.26
N PRO A 9 -25.12 -10.76 -3.07
CA PRO A 9 -25.15 -9.32 -2.89
C PRO A 9 -24.09 -8.58 -3.72
N ALA A 10 -22.88 -9.14 -3.90
CA ALA A 10 -21.86 -8.52 -4.75
C ALA A 10 -22.30 -8.46 -6.23
N ALA A 11 -22.86 -9.54 -6.77
CA ALA A 11 -23.37 -9.55 -8.15
C ALA A 11 -24.54 -8.57 -8.34
N ALA A 12 -25.42 -8.43 -7.35
CA ALA A 12 -26.52 -7.44 -7.40
C ALA A 12 -25.99 -5.99 -7.39
N ILE A 13 -24.96 -5.71 -6.58
CA ILE A 13 -24.31 -4.40 -6.52
C ILE A 13 -23.57 -4.08 -7.82
N GLU A 14 -22.92 -5.08 -8.43
CA GLU A 14 -22.24 -4.95 -9.72
C GLU A 14 -23.24 -4.55 -10.81
N ALA A 15 -24.33 -5.31 -10.95
CA ALA A 15 -25.38 -5.05 -11.93
C ALA A 15 -26.08 -3.70 -11.73
N ALA A 16 -26.18 -3.20 -10.50
CA ALA A 16 -26.73 -1.87 -10.20
C ALA A 16 -25.70 -0.73 -10.40
N GLY A 17 -24.40 -1.05 -10.45
CA GLY A 17 -23.31 -0.09 -10.53
C GLY A 17 -22.95 0.31 -11.97
N PHE A 18 -23.12 -0.60 -12.92
CA PHE A 18 -22.65 -0.46 -14.29
C PHE A 18 -23.72 -0.79 -15.33
N PRO A 19 -23.66 -0.20 -16.55
CA PRO A 19 -24.43 -0.69 -17.69
C PRO A 19 -24.15 -2.19 -17.95
N PRO A 20 -25.11 -2.96 -18.48
CA PRO A 20 -24.92 -4.40 -18.71
C PRO A 20 -23.71 -4.77 -19.58
N ALA A 21 -23.27 -3.88 -20.46
CA ALA A 21 -22.09 -4.08 -21.31
C ALA A 21 -20.76 -3.88 -20.58
N GLU A 22 -20.77 -3.24 -19.40
CA GLU A 22 -19.59 -2.95 -18.58
C GLU A 22 -19.52 -3.83 -17.32
N ALA A 23 -20.68 -4.23 -16.79
CA ALA A 23 -20.81 -5.00 -15.55
C ALA A 23 -20.22 -6.41 -15.70
N ALA A 24 -19.47 -6.85 -14.69
CA ALA A 24 -19.07 -8.25 -14.59
C ALA A 24 -20.30 -9.15 -14.35
N GLY A 25 -20.32 -10.32 -14.99
CA GLY A 25 -21.36 -11.31 -14.75
C GLY A 25 -21.25 -11.93 -13.36
N LYS A 26 -22.33 -12.52 -12.86
CA LYS A 26 -22.33 -13.25 -11.59
C LYS A 26 -21.25 -14.35 -11.54
N GLU A 27 -21.06 -15.03 -12.67
CA GLU A 27 -20.03 -16.07 -12.81
C GLU A 27 -18.61 -15.50 -12.71
N ASP A 28 -18.36 -14.33 -13.31
CA ASP A 28 -17.08 -13.62 -13.15
C ASP A 28 -16.86 -13.26 -11.67
N ILE A 29 -17.86 -12.70 -10.99
CA ILE A 29 -17.76 -12.37 -9.55
C ILE A 29 -17.45 -13.61 -8.71
N ARG A 30 -18.10 -14.75 -8.99
CA ARG A 30 -17.83 -16.03 -8.32
C ARG A 30 -16.38 -16.45 -8.51
N GLN A 31 -15.89 -16.44 -9.75
CA GLN A 31 -14.50 -16.79 -10.05
C GLN A 31 -13.51 -15.86 -9.35
N ARG A 32 -13.79 -14.55 -9.27
CA ARG A 32 -12.94 -13.58 -8.58
C ARG A 32 -12.89 -13.81 -7.06
N ILE A 33 -14.02 -14.13 -6.43
CA ILE A 33 -14.06 -14.50 -4.99
C ILE A 33 -13.24 -15.78 -4.74
N GLU A 34 -13.32 -16.76 -5.63
CA GLU A 34 -12.59 -18.03 -5.50
C GLU A 34 -11.09 -17.91 -5.82
N THR A 35 -10.72 -17.09 -6.79
CA THR A 35 -9.34 -17.02 -7.33
C THR A 35 -8.44 -16.10 -6.49
N PHE A 36 -8.96 -14.95 -6.06
CA PHE A 36 -8.18 -13.96 -5.30
C PHE A 36 -8.96 -13.37 -4.11
N PRO A 37 -9.43 -14.20 -3.16
CA PRO A 37 -10.17 -13.72 -1.99
C PRO A 37 -9.40 -12.67 -1.17
N GLU A 38 -8.07 -12.73 -1.18
CA GLU A 38 -7.18 -11.78 -0.51
C GLU A 38 -7.08 -10.41 -1.21
N SER A 39 -7.65 -10.31 -2.41
CA SER A 39 -7.76 -9.09 -3.21
C SER A 39 -9.22 -8.75 -3.54
N PHE A 40 -10.18 -9.27 -2.75
CA PHE A 40 -11.60 -8.92 -2.82
C PHE A 40 -12.08 -8.42 -1.45
N PHE A 41 -12.35 -7.13 -1.35
CA PHE A 41 -12.77 -6.48 -0.10
C PHE A 41 -14.19 -5.95 -0.21
N VAL A 42 -14.98 -6.19 0.84
CA VAL A 42 -16.37 -5.75 0.95
C VAL A 42 -16.50 -4.68 2.03
N ALA A 43 -17.46 -3.77 1.85
CA ALA A 43 -17.93 -2.85 2.86
C ALA A 43 -19.29 -3.34 3.35
N GLU A 44 -19.48 -3.35 4.67
CA GLU A 44 -20.70 -3.82 5.33
C GLU A 44 -21.28 -2.71 6.21
N SER A 45 -22.62 -2.63 6.27
CA SER A 45 -23.37 -1.81 7.23
C SER A 45 -24.36 -2.72 7.95
N GLY A 46 -24.05 -3.08 9.20
CA GLY A 46 -24.72 -4.21 9.86
C GLY A 46 -24.47 -5.48 9.07
N ASP A 47 -25.52 -6.26 8.81
CA ASP A 47 -25.44 -7.52 8.04
C ASP A 47 -25.57 -7.31 6.52
N ARG A 48 -25.61 -6.04 6.05
CA ARG A 48 -25.78 -5.71 4.64
C ARG A 48 -24.45 -5.37 3.98
N LEU A 49 -24.11 -6.08 2.90
CA LEU A 49 -23.04 -5.68 1.99
C LEU A 49 -23.48 -4.44 1.20
N ILE A 50 -22.70 -3.37 1.28
CA ILE A 50 -23.03 -2.05 0.70
C ILE A 50 -22.08 -1.60 -0.42
N GLY A 51 -20.96 -2.29 -0.59
CA GLY A 51 -20.00 -2.02 -1.65
C GLY A 51 -18.84 -2.99 -1.62
N PHE A 52 -17.99 -2.96 -2.64
CA PHE A 52 -16.78 -3.77 -2.71
C PHE A 52 -15.72 -3.14 -3.61
N VAL A 53 -14.49 -3.62 -3.46
CA VAL A 53 -13.39 -3.42 -4.41
C VAL A 53 -12.69 -4.75 -4.65
N ASN A 54 -12.34 -5.04 -5.90
CA ASN A 54 -11.66 -6.27 -6.24
C ASN A 54 -10.70 -6.10 -7.42
N GLY A 55 -9.75 -7.03 -7.54
CA GLY A 55 -9.01 -7.28 -8.77
C GLY A 55 -7.80 -8.19 -8.55
N ALA A 56 -7.23 -8.67 -9.65
CA ALA A 56 -6.12 -9.60 -9.61
C ALA A 56 -4.78 -8.92 -9.28
N VAL A 57 -3.78 -9.74 -9.00
CA VAL A 57 -2.37 -9.34 -8.94
C VAL A 57 -1.64 -9.92 -10.14
N SER A 58 -0.76 -9.16 -10.79
CA SER A 58 0.04 -9.59 -11.95
C SER A 58 1.35 -8.80 -12.04
N ASP A 59 2.25 -9.19 -12.94
CA ASP A 59 3.41 -8.37 -13.31
C ASP A 59 3.12 -7.35 -14.41
N GLU A 60 1.94 -7.41 -15.03
CA GLU A 60 1.51 -6.43 -16.01
C GLU A 60 1.23 -5.06 -15.37
N ILE A 61 1.84 -4.03 -15.95
CA ILE A 61 1.72 -2.63 -15.52
C ILE A 61 0.60 -1.87 -16.23
N ALA A 62 -0.09 -2.54 -17.15
CA ALA A 62 -1.30 -2.07 -17.83
C ALA A 62 -2.46 -3.02 -17.50
N LEU A 63 -3.69 -2.57 -17.74
CA LEU A 63 -4.90 -3.36 -17.51
C LEU A 63 -5.57 -3.66 -18.86
N PRO A 64 -5.19 -4.75 -19.55
CA PRO A 64 -5.80 -5.10 -20.84
C PRO A 64 -7.25 -5.58 -20.64
N ASP A 65 -8.07 -5.45 -21.68
CA ASP A 65 -9.48 -5.88 -21.63
C ASP A 65 -9.63 -7.37 -21.33
N SER A 66 -8.66 -8.20 -21.73
CA SER A 66 -8.66 -9.63 -21.40
C SER A 66 -8.63 -9.91 -19.90
N ALA A 67 -8.02 -9.04 -19.09
CA ALA A 67 -7.89 -9.23 -17.65
C ALA A 67 -9.24 -9.23 -16.91
N TYR A 68 -10.30 -8.66 -17.50
CA TYR A 68 -11.64 -8.68 -16.89
C TYR A 68 -12.33 -10.04 -16.94
N HIS A 69 -11.90 -10.92 -17.86
CA HIS A 69 -12.53 -12.22 -18.15
C HIS A 69 -11.57 -13.40 -18.02
N ASP A 70 -10.27 -13.19 -18.21
CA ASP A 70 -9.23 -14.20 -18.07
C ASP A 70 -8.40 -13.93 -16.81
N LEU A 71 -8.59 -14.79 -15.81
CA LEU A 71 -7.89 -14.70 -14.53
C LEU A 71 -6.57 -15.49 -14.51
N SER A 72 -6.15 -16.11 -15.63
CA SER A 72 -4.91 -16.89 -15.70
C SER A 72 -3.65 -16.06 -15.47
N GLY A 73 -3.73 -14.74 -15.70
CA GLY A 73 -2.67 -13.78 -15.38
C GLY A 73 -2.51 -13.47 -13.89
N HIS A 74 -3.39 -14.02 -13.02
CA HIS A 74 -3.27 -13.81 -11.58
C HIS A 74 -2.06 -14.54 -10.99
N ASP A 75 -1.12 -13.77 -10.46
CA ASP A 75 -0.02 -14.22 -9.63
C ASP A 75 -0.02 -13.45 -8.30
N PRO A 76 -0.31 -14.09 -7.15
CA PRO A 76 -0.26 -13.46 -5.82
C PRO A 76 1.09 -12.83 -5.48
N GLU A 77 2.20 -13.23 -6.10
CA GLU A 77 3.53 -12.68 -5.88
C GLU A 77 3.91 -11.59 -6.92
N GLY A 78 3.10 -11.40 -7.96
CA GLY A 78 3.29 -10.37 -8.99
C GLY A 78 3.37 -8.95 -8.42
N CYS A 79 4.00 -8.03 -9.16
CA CYS A 79 4.35 -6.72 -8.64
C CYS A 79 3.21 -5.69 -8.60
N CYS A 80 2.10 -5.90 -9.32
CA CYS A 80 1.03 -4.92 -9.47
C CYS A 80 -0.32 -5.47 -8.99
N GLN A 81 -1.04 -4.68 -8.18
CA GLN A 81 -2.45 -4.90 -7.88
C GLN A 81 -3.29 -4.23 -8.96
N GLN A 82 -4.07 -5.01 -9.71
CA GLN A 82 -5.05 -4.50 -10.67
C GLN A 82 -6.40 -4.31 -9.99
N ILE A 83 -7.18 -3.30 -10.41
CA ILE A 83 -8.55 -3.10 -9.92
C ILE A 83 -9.52 -3.36 -11.07
N PHE A 84 -10.38 -4.36 -10.88
CA PHE A 84 -11.40 -4.71 -11.85
C PHE A 84 -12.76 -4.05 -11.54
N GLY A 85 -13.02 -3.73 -10.27
CA GLY A 85 -14.28 -3.10 -9.88
C GLY A 85 -14.18 -2.36 -8.55
N LEU A 86 -14.88 -1.23 -8.47
CA LEU A 86 -15.14 -0.47 -7.25
C LEU A 86 -16.60 -0.04 -7.26
N ASN A 87 -17.40 -0.60 -6.37
CA ASN A 87 -18.84 -0.45 -6.39
C ASN A 87 -19.37 -0.06 -5.02
N VAL A 88 -20.34 0.85 -5.01
CA VAL A 88 -21.09 1.24 -3.81
C VAL A 88 -22.55 1.44 -4.20
N LEU A 89 -23.45 0.84 -3.40
CA LEU A 89 -24.90 1.01 -3.53
C LEU A 89 -25.29 2.49 -3.56
N ALA A 90 -26.27 2.84 -4.40
CA ALA A 90 -26.64 4.23 -4.66
C ALA A 90 -26.95 5.03 -3.39
N GLU A 91 -27.74 4.47 -2.46
CA GLU A 91 -28.07 5.13 -1.19
C GLU A 91 -26.87 5.34 -0.24
N TYR A 92 -25.76 4.63 -0.45
CA TYR A 92 -24.54 4.72 0.36
C TYR A 92 -23.43 5.55 -0.32
N ARG A 93 -23.67 6.08 -1.52
CA ARG A 93 -22.69 6.93 -2.23
C ARG A 93 -22.50 8.28 -1.53
N ARG A 94 -21.34 8.89 -1.76
CA ARG A 94 -20.91 10.19 -1.16
C ARG A 94 -20.81 10.20 0.37
N GLN A 95 -20.67 9.03 0.98
CA GLN A 95 -20.43 8.87 2.42
C GLN A 95 -18.99 8.42 2.74
N GLY A 96 -18.07 8.53 1.77
CA GLY A 96 -16.67 8.13 1.94
C GLY A 96 -16.38 6.63 1.78
N ILE A 97 -17.39 5.78 1.56
CA ILE A 97 -17.23 4.31 1.48
C ILE A 97 -16.31 3.87 0.33
N GLY A 98 -16.48 4.42 -0.87
CA GLY A 98 -15.61 4.08 -2.02
C GLY A 98 -14.15 4.48 -1.79
N GLU A 99 -13.93 5.62 -1.12
CA GLU A 99 -12.58 6.04 -0.70
C GLU A 99 -12.00 5.08 0.36
N ALA A 100 -12.79 4.66 1.35
CA ALA A 100 -12.36 3.70 2.37
C ALA A 100 -11.97 2.34 1.76
N LEU A 101 -12.76 1.82 0.82
CA LEU A 101 -12.47 0.60 0.07
C LEU A 101 -11.15 0.72 -0.70
N MET A 102 -10.97 1.80 -1.46
CA MET A 102 -9.73 2.02 -2.22
C MET A 102 -8.51 2.18 -1.32
N ARG A 103 -8.62 2.93 -0.21
CA ARG A 103 -7.52 3.08 0.75
C ARG A 103 -7.17 1.74 1.40
N HIS A 104 -8.17 0.90 1.70
CA HIS A 104 -7.94 -0.45 2.20
C HIS A 104 -7.20 -1.32 1.18
N MET A 105 -7.61 -1.27 -0.09
CA MET A 105 -6.96 -1.98 -1.18
C MET A 105 -5.50 -1.54 -1.37
N ILE A 106 -5.23 -0.24 -1.42
CA ILE A 106 -3.87 0.32 -1.51
C ILE A 106 -3.01 -0.16 -0.34
N ARG A 107 -3.55 -0.10 0.89
CA ARG A 107 -2.83 -0.58 2.08
C ARG A 107 -2.56 -2.09 2.02
N SER A 108 -3.53 -2.90 1.58
CA SER A 108 -3.35 -4.34 1.41
C SER A 108 -2.24 -4.64 0.38
N ALA A 109 -2.27 -3.95 -0.77
CA ALA A 109 -1.23 -4.07 -1.79
C ALA A 109 0.15 -3.68 -1.24
N PHE A 110 0.24 -2.61 -0.45
CA PHE A 110 1.49 -2.20 0.20
C PHE A 110 2.01 -3.25 1.19
N ILE A 111 1.14 -3.79 2.05
CA ILE A 111 1.48 -4.84 3.02
C ILE A 111 2.02 -6.09 2.31
N ARG A 112 1.42 -6.45 1.16
CA ARG A 112 1.81 -7.59 0.32
C ARG A 112 2.97 -7.29 -0.63
N GLY A 113 3.69 -6.18 -0.44
CA GLY A 113 4.91 -5.87 -1.19
C GLY A 113 4.70 -5.49 -2.66
N LYS A 114 3.49 -5.06 -3.05
CA LYS A 114 3.23 -4.60 -4.42
C LYS A 114 3.93 -3.27 -4.68
N LYS A 115 4.34 -3.06 -5.93
CA LYS A 115 5.00 -1.83 -6.42
C LYS A 115 4.02 -0.80 -6.95
N ALA A 116 2.84 -1.25 -7.40
CA ALA A 116 1.79 -0.37 -7.87
C ALA A 116 0.38 -0.91 -7.63
N VAL A 117 -0.59 0.01 -7.64
CA VAL A 117 -2.01 -0.28 -7.84
C VAL A 117 -2.46 0.39 -9.14
N ILE A 118 -3.02 -0.39 -10.06
CA ILE A 118 -3.40 0.08 -11.40
C ILE A 118 -4.89 -0.14 -11.64
N LEU A 119 -5.50 0.81 -12.34
CA LEU A 119 -6.91 0.75 -12.70
C LEU A 119 -7.18 1.56 -13.96
N THR A 120 -8.33 1.30 -14.58
CA THR A 120 -8.91 2.21 -15.56
C THR A 120 -10.17 2.86 -14.99
N CYS A 121 -10.47 4.08 -15.43
CA CYS A 121 -11.66 4.80 -15.00
C CYS A 121 -12.24 5.68 -16.11
N LYS A 122 -13.49 6.13 -15.92
CA LYS A 122 -14.10 7.16 -16.75
C LYS A 122 -13.48 8.53 -16.46
N GLU A 123 -13.49 9.42 -17.43
CA GLU A 123 -12.89 10.77 -17.31
C GLU A 123 -13.33 11.53 -16.05
N HIS A 124 -14.64 11.53 -15.74
CA HIS A 124 -15.18 12.22 -14.57
C HIS A 124 -14.72 11.65 -13.21
N MET A 125 -14.13 10.45 -13.19
CA MET A 125 -13.58 9.81 -11.99
C MET A 125 -12.09 10.10 -11.78
N ILE A 126 -11.39 10.69 -12.75
CA ILE A 126 -9.97 11.07 -12.61
C ILE A 126 -9.75 11.91 -11.35
N PRO A 127 -10.53 12.98 -11.04
CA PRO A 127 -10.32 13.78 -9.84
C PRO A 127 -10.49 13.00 -8.53
N PHE A 128 -11.32 11.95 -8.51
CA PHE A 128 -11.48 11.08 -7.35
C PHE A 128 -10.20 10.30 -7.07
N TYR A 129 -9.63 9.66 -8.10
CA TYR A 129 -8.40 8.87 -7.96
C TYR A 129 -7.16 9.75 -7.76
N THR A 130 -7.06 10.91 -8.41
CA THR A 130 -5.95 11.85 -8.18
C THR A 130 -5.86 12.26 -6.71
N ARG A 131 -6.99 12.52 -6.04
CA ARG A 131 -7.02 12.85 -4.60
C ARG A 131 -6.56 11.69 -3.71
N LEU A 132 -6.70 10.46 -4.19
CA LEU A 132 -6.21 9.26 -3.51
C LEU A 132 -4.70 9.03 -3.73
N GLY A 133 -4.05 9.81 -4.58
CA GLY A 133 -2.62 9.71 -4.90
C GLY A 133 -2.31 9.00 -6.23
N TYR A 134 -3.33 8.67 -7.04
CA TYR A 134 -3.08 8.13 -8.37
C TYR A 134 -2.59 9.21 -9.33
N THR A 135 -1.75 8.81 -10.27
CA THR A 135 -1.32 9.62 -11.41
C THR A 135 -2.06 9.17 -12.66
N LEU A 136 -2.57 10.13 -13.43
CA LEU A 136 -3.12 9.87 -14.77
C LEU A 136 -1.97 9.56 -15.74
N ILE A 137 -2.05 8.41 -16.39
CA ILE A 137 -1.07 8.00 -17.41
C ILE A 137 -1.53 8.47 -18.80
N GLY A 138 -2.82 8.31 -19.10
CA GLY A 138 -3.40 8.70 -20.37
C GLY A 138 -4.67 7.92 -20.68
N LYS A 139 -5.11 8.01 -21.93
CA LYS A 139 -6.20 7.18 -22.44
C LYS A 139 -5.73 5.74 -22.55
N ALA A 140 -6.49 4.81 -21.97
CA ALA A 140 -6.20 3.38 -22.02
C ALA A 140 -6.50 2.82 -23.42
N ASP A 141 -5.76 1.79 -23.82
CA ASP A 141 -6.06 0.97 -25.00
C ASP A 141 -7.12 -0.10 -24.65
N SER A 142 -8.24 0.39 -24.12
CA SER A 142 -9.36 -0.41 -23.63
C SER A 142 -10.63 0.09 -24.29
N VAL A 143 -11.38 -0.86 -24.86
CA VAL A 143 -12.71 -0.62 -25.44
C VAL A 143 -13.79 -1.38 -24.65
N HIS A 144 -13.46 -1.87 -23.45
CA HIS A 144 -14.38 -2.60 -22.59
C HIS A 144 -15.71 -1.86 -22.43
N GLY A 145 -16.81 -2.56 -22.73
CA GLY A 145 -18.16 -2.00 -22.74
C GLY A 145 -18.41 -0.86 -23.74
N GLY A 146 -17.54 -0.67 -24.74
CA GLY A 146 -17.68 0.35 -25.79
C GLY A 146 -17.36 1.78 -25.32
N ALA A 147 -16.65 1.94 -24.21
CA ALA A 147 -16.39 3.24 -23.59
C ALA A 147 -14.92 3.68 -23.67
N CYS A 148 -14.70 4.99 -23.51
CA CYS A 148 -13.37 5.56 -23.36
C CYS A 148 -12.91 5.44 -21.90
N TRP A 149 -11.75 4.82 -21.70
CA TRP A 149 -11.16 4.58 -20.40
C TRP A 149 -9.83 5.33 -20.25
N TYR A 150 -9.51 5.73 -19.03
CA TYR A 150 -8.26 6.40 -18.67
C TYR A 150 -7.51 5.57 -17.65
N GLU A 151 -6.23 5.35 -17.92
CA GLU A 151 -5.36 4.57 -17.06
C GLU A 151 -4.82 5.44 -15.91
N MET A 152 -4.99 4.92 -14.69
CA MET A 152 -4.54 5.56 -13.45
C MET A 152 -3.59 4.61 -12.72
N ARG A 153 -2.45 5.14 -12.24
CA ARG A 153 -1.47 4.36 -11.46
C ARG A 153 -1.17 5.00 -10.12
N TYR A 154 -1.23 4.20 -9.06
CA TYR A 154 -0.66 4.54 -7.76
C TYR A 154 0.67 3.80 -7.64
N ILE A 155 1.78 4.54 -7.57
CA ILE A 155 3.13 3.96 -7.44
C ILE A 155 3.57 4.08 -5.99
N PHE A 156 3.96 2.97 -5.37
CA PHE A 156 4.54 2.99 -4.02
C PHE A 156 5.97 3.51 -4.10
N ARG A 157 6.13 4.80 -3.81
CA ARG A 157 7.45 5.46 -3.78
C ARG A 157 8.12 5.27 -2.42
N PRO A 158 9.46 5.19 -2.39
CA PRO A 158 10.22 5.28 -1.14
C PRO A 158 9.96 6.63 -0.44
N TYR A 159 10.44 6.76 0.79
CA TYR A 159 10.46 8.05 1.46
C TYR A 159 11.55 8.92 0.82
N THR A 160 11.20 10.15 0.43
CA THR A 160 12.12 11.07 -0.25
C THR A 160 12.47 12.21 0.70
N HIS A 161 13.77 12.48 0.86
CA HIS A 161 14.28 13.56 1.71
C HIS A 161 15.12 14.55 0.90
N THR A 162 14.81 15.84 1.01
CA THR A 162 15.65 16.91 0.48
C THR A 162 16.55 17.43 1.58
N VAL A 163 17.86 17.40 1.32
CA VAL A 163 18.89 17.74 2.30
C VAL A 163 18.81 19.20 2.69
N GLN A 164 18.70 19.45 3.99
CA GLN A 164 18.64 20.78 4.57
C GLN A 164 20.03 21.32 4.88
N TYR A 165 20.19 22.64 4.82
CA TYR A 165 21.51 23.27 5.03
C TYR A 165 22.12 22.94 6.41
N TYR A 166 21.29 22.91 7.46
CA TYR A 166 21.73 22.59 8.82
C TYR A 166 22.16 21.12 9.01
N GLU A 167 21.89 20.25 8.03
CA GLU A 167 22.32 18.85 8.07
C GLU A 167 23.76 18.66 7.62
N THR A 168 24.39 19.70 7.05
CA THR A 168 25.77 19.67 6.59
C THR A 168 26.77 20.09 7.68
N ASP A 169 28.00 19.62 7.56
CA ASP A 169 29.11 20.00 8.45
C ASP A 169 30.26 20.69 7.69
N GLN A 170 31.34 20.99 8.41
CA GLN A 170 32.51 21.67 7.87
C GLN A 170 33.22 20.91 6.74
N MET A 171 32.96 19.61 6.57
CA MET A 171 33.49 18.81 5.45
C MET A 171 32.72 19.05 4.14
N GLY A 172 31.65 19.85 4.16
CA GLY A 172 30.85 20.18 2.97
C GLY A 172 29.95 19.04 2.50
N CYS A 173 29.64 18.10 3.39
CA CYS A 173 28.69 17.02 3.18
C CYS A 173 27.75 16.89 4.39
N VAL A 174 26.73 16.04 4.26
CA VAL A 174 25.81 15.73 5.34
C VAL A 174 26.54 15.05 6.50
N HIS A 175 26.39 15.61 7.70
CA HIS A 175 26.94 15.02 8.92
C HIS A 175 26.34 13.62 9.14
N HIS A 176 27.21 12.64 9.38
CA HIS A 176 26.88 11.22 9.45
C HIS A 176 25.65 10.90 10.36
N SER A 177 25.48 11.61 11.48
CA SER A 177 24.35 11.38 12.39
C SER A 177 22.97 11.67 11.77
N ASN A 178 22.88 12.49 10.72
CA ASN A 178 21.59 12.86 10.12
C ASN A 178 20.94 11.70 9.38
N TYR A 179 21.72 10.74 8.88
CA TYR A 179 21.16 9.51 8.30
C TYR A 179 20.29 8.73 9.29
N ILE A 180 20.63 8.75 10.59
CA ILE A 180 19.82 8.11 11.62
C ILE A 180 18.44 8.80 11.75
N ARG A 181 18.39 10.13 11.61
CA ARG A 181 17.12 10.88 11.59
C ARG A 181 16.31 10.53 10.35
N TRP A 182 16.94 10.44 9.19
CA TRP A 182 16.28 10.05 7.95
C TRP A 182 15.75 8.61 8.00
N PHE A 183 16.47 7.68 8.65
CA PHE A 183 15.97 6.32 8.91
C PHE A 183 14.71 6.33 9.79
N GLU A 184 14.65 7.21 10.79
CA GLU A 184 13.46 7.39 11.62
C GLU A 184 12.28 7.96 10.84
N GLU A 185 12.51 8.97 10.00
CA GLU A 185 11.49 9.55 9.15
C GLU A 185 10.90 8.51 8.18
N ALA A 186 11.76 7.79 7.46
CA ALA A 186 11.35 6.74 6.54
C ALA A 186 10.61 5.59 7.24
N ARG A 187 11.08 5.15 8.41
CA ARG A 187 10.39 4.14 9.22
C ARG A 187 9.03 4.62 9.73
N THR A 188 8.93 5.89 10.13
CA THR A 188 7.68 6.48 10.61
C THR A 188 6.65 6.57 9.49
N ASP A 189 7.05 7.04 8.31
CA ASP A 189 6.21 7.02 7.10
C ASP A 189 5.75 5.60 6.76
N TYR A 190 6.67 4.63 6.73
CA TYR A 190 6.35 3.22 6.49
C TYR A 190 5.30 2.66 7.45
N LEU A 191 5.49 2.83 8.76
CA LEU A 191 4.53 2.35 9.77
C LEU A 191 3.18 3.08 9.68
N ASN A 192 3.16 4.37 9.32
CA ASN A 192 1.92 5.11 9.06
C ASN A 192 1.16 4.54 7.86
N ARG A 193 1.84 4.22 6.76
CA ARG A 193 1.23 3.58 5.58
C ARG A 193 0.65 2.21 5.88
N LEU A 194 1.29 1.45 6.79
CA LEU A 194 0.75 0.19 7.31
C LEU A 194 -0.46 0.38 8.25
N GLY A 195 -0.76 1.60 8.69
CA GLY A 195 -1.82 1.89 9.65
C GLY A 195 -1.46 1.57 11.10
N ILE A 196 -0.16 1.46 11.41
CA ILE A 196 0.39 1.15 12.74
C ILE A 196 1.43 2.20 13.17
N GLY A 197 1.25 3.46 12.78
CA GLY A 197 2.20 4.53 13.10
C GLY A 197 2.39 4.77 14.59
N TYR A 198 3.53 5.37 14.97
CA TYR A 198 3.91 5.62 16.37
C TYR A 198 2.82 6.37 17.17
N GLY A 199 2.21 7.40 16.58
CA GLY A 199 1.12 8.13 17.26
C GLY A 199 -0.10 7.26 17.58
N LEU A 200 -0.40 6.23 16.76
CA LEU A 200 -1.43 5.25 17.09
C LEU A 200 -0.93 4.28 18.18
N MET A 201 0.31 3.78 18.06
CA MET A 201 0.91 2.89 19.07
C MET A 201 0.83 3.52 20.47
N GLU A 202 1.26 4.77 20.62
CA GLU A 202 1.30 5.46 21.91
C GLU A 202 -0.09 5.69 22.51
N ARG A 203 -1.07 6.09 21.68
CA ARG A 203 -2.48 6.20 22.11
C ARG A 203 -3.01 4.87 22.63
N GLU A 204 -2.64 3.78 21.96
CA GLU A 204 -2.97 2.41 22.35
C GLU A 204 -2.10 1.84 23.49
N GLY A 205 -1.22 2.65 24.08
CA GLY A 205 -0.40 2.31 25.24
C GLY A 205 0.86 1.49 24.95
N ILE A 206 1.30 1.49 23.69
CA ILE A 206 2.48 0.77 23.22
C ILE A 206 3.53 1.80 22.78
N VAL A 207 4.76 1.66 23.28
CA VAL A 207 5.92 2.42 22.79
C VAL A 207 6.89 1.47 22.10
N SER A 208 7.67 1.97 21.15
CA SER A 208 8.63 1.14 20.42
C SER A 208 10.01 1.80 20.36
N PRO A 209 10.88 1.50 21.35
CA PRO A 209 12.21 2.09 21.41
C PRO A 209 13.21 1.40 20.48
N VAL A 210 14.19 2.17 20.02
CA VAL A 210 15.36 1.69 19.27
C VAL A 210 16.28 0.93 20.23
N LEU A 211 16.67 -0.28 19.85
CA LEU A 211 17.66 -1.12 20.53
C LEU A 211 19.07 -0.97 19.96
N SER A 212 19.17 -0.78 18.64
CA SER A 212 20.44 -0.55 17.94
C SER A 212 20.19 0.17 16.63
N VAL A 213 21.21 0.89 16.15
CA VAL A 213 21.24 1.48 14.81
C VAL A 213 22.64 1.34 14.23
N GLN A 214 22.71 1.06 12.94
CA GLN A 214 23.94 0.90 12.17
C GLN A 214 23.80 1.68 10.86
N ALA A 215 24.89 2.32 10.43
CA ALA A 215 24.95 3.05 9.17
C ALA A 215 26.35 2.87 8.55
N GLU A 216 26.36 2.55 7.27
CA GLU A 216 27.54 2.43 6.43
C GLU A 216 27.45 3.46 5.31
N TYR A 217 28.35 4.43 5.34
CA TYR A 217 28.37 5.54 4.39
C TYR A 217 29.23 5.14 3.19
N ARG A 218 28.68 5.25 1.98
CA ARG A 218 29.29 4.77 0.74
C ARG A 218 29.79 5.91 -0.13
N THR A 219 28.96 6.94 -0.29
CA THR A 219 29.29 8.16 -1.04
C THR A 219 28.77 9.39 -0.30
N MET A 220 29.29 10.57 -0.63
CA MET A 220 28.88 11.81 0.02
C MET A 220 27.51 12.27 -0.48
N THR A 221 26.71 12.80 0.43
CA THR A 221 25.49 13.57 0.11
C THR A 221 25.72 15.02 0.50
N ARG A 222 25.22 15.95 -0.31
CA ARG A 222 25.47 17.39 -0.18
C ARG A 222 24.17 18.17 -0.03
N PHE A 223 24.30 19.42 0.39
CA PHE A 223 23.18 20.35 0.48
C PHE A 223 22.42 20.46 -0.83
N ALA A 224 21.08 20.58 -0.74
CA ALA A 224 20.13 20.69 -1.84
C ALA A 224 19.98 19.46 -2.75
N GLU A 225 20.75 18.39 -2.50
CA GLU A 225 20.49 17.09 -3.10
C GLU A 225 19.22 16.46 -2.50
N THR A 226 18.64 15.51 -3.21
CA THR A 226 17.48 14.74 -2.77
C THR A 226 17.82 13.26 -2.81
N VAL A 227 17.44 12.54 -1.77
CA VAL A 227 17.68 11.10 -1.63
C VAL A 227 16.36 10.35 -1.44
N ASP A 228 16.31 9.15 -1.99
CA ASP A 228 15.26 8.17 -1.74
C ASP A 228 15.74 7.14 -0.72
N ILE A 229 14.87 6.83 0.24
CA ILE A 229 15.14 5.90 1.34
C ILE A 229 14.20 4.70 1.19
N GLU A 230 14.75 3.64 0.62
CA GLU A 230 14.09 2.35 0.53
C GLU A 230 14.20 1.62 1.86
N LEU A 231 13.12 0.93 2.25
CA LEU A 231 12.99 0.27 3.53
C LEU A 231 12.53 -1.18 3.32
N SER A 232 13.18 -2.12 3.99
CA SER A 232 12.70 -3.50 4.10
C SER A 232 12.64 -3.98 5.55
N LEU A 233 11.53 -4.63 5.92
CA LEU A 233 11.40 -5.30 7.21
C LEU A 233 12.16 -6.64 7.15
N ALA A 234 13.38 -6.66 7.68
CA ALA A 234 14.28 -7.81 7.56
C ALA A 234 13.99 -8.92 8.57
N HIS A 235 13.51 -8.57 9.77
CA HIS A 235 13.17 -9.56 10.79
C HIS A 235 12.03 -9.06 11.67
N TYR A 236 11.12 -9.96 12.06
CA TYR A 236 10.09 -9.69 13.05
C TYR A 236 9.68 -10.99 13.76
N ASN A 237 9.49 -10.94 15.08
CA ASN A 237 9.08 -12.12 15.87
C ASN A 237 7.91 -11.87 16.84
N GLY A 238 7.20 -10.75 16.69
CA GLY A 238 6.12 -10.35 17.59
C GLY A 238 6.54 -9.48 18.77
N ILE A 239 7.82 -9.44 19.14
CA ILE A 239 8.35 -8.62 20.26
C ILE A 239 9.38 -7.61 19.76
N LYS A 240 10.15 -8.01 18.75
CA LYS A 240 11.25 -7.25 18.17
C LYS A 240 11.12 -7.25 16.66
N PHE A 241 11.49 -6.13 16.03
CA PHE A 241 11.67 -6.06 14.59
C PHE A 241 12.97 -5.37 14.20
N THR A 242 13.48 -5.69 13.01
CA THR A 242 14.65 -5.06 12.40
C THR A 242 14.27 -4.56 11.03
N VAL A 243 14.65 -3.32 10.76
CA VAL A 243 14.45 -2.63 9.50
C VAL A 243 15.81 -2.39 8.87
N GLU A 244 15.90 -2.60 7.57
CA GLU A 244 17.04 -2.24 6.74
C GLU A 244 16.69 -1.06 5.84
N TYR A 245 17.68 -0.20 5.61
CA TYR A 245 17.55 1.02 4.84
C TYR A 245 18.59 1.05 3.72
N ARG A 246 18.15 1.49 2.54
CA ARG A 246 19.02 1.83 1.42
C ARG A 246 18.72 3.27 1.01
N VAL A 247 19.70 4.16 1.21
CA VAL A 247 19.63 5.57 0.82
C VAL A 247 20.35 5.74 -0.50
N ALA A 248 19.62 6.15 -1.52
CA ALA A 248 20.15 6.40 -2.85
C ALA A 248 19.85 7.83 -3.30
N ASP A 249 20.71 8.39 -4.13
CA ASP A 249 20.46 9.64 -4.82
C ASP A 249 19.19 9.54 -5.68
N HIS A 250 18.29 10.51 -5.57
CA HIS A 250 16.98 10.47 -6.23
C HIS A 250 17.08 10.48 -7.76
N ALA A 251 18.06 11.20 -8.31
CA ALA A 251 18.18 11.37 -9.77
C ALA A 251 19.03 10.28 -10.41
N SER A 252 20.16 9.93 -9.79
CA SER A 252 21.15 9.01 -10.35
C SER A 252 21.02 7.58 -9.84
N GLY A 253 20.32 7.34 -8.72
CA GLY A 253 20.28 6.05 -8.04
C GLY A 253 21.58 5.67 -7.33
N GLU A 254 22.56 6.58 -7.25
CA GLU A 254 23.85 6.33 -6.59
C GLU A 254 23.65 6.02 -5.10
N LEU A 255 24.24 4.92 -4.63
CA LEU A 255 24.14 4.52 -3.24
C LEU A 255 24.90 5.50 -2.33
N ARG A 256 24.17 6.17 -1.44
CA ARG A 256 24.73 7.07 -0.42
C ARG A 256 25.06 6.33 0.86
N CYS A 257 24.10 5.55 1.37
CA CYS A 257 24.23 4.87 2.65
C CYS A 257 23.38 3.59 2.70
N THR A 258 23.87 2.58 3.41
CA THR A 258 23.07 1.45 3.88
C THR A 258 23.01 1.48 5.39
N GLY A 259 21.89 1.07 5.98
CA GLY A 259 21.78 1.03 7.43
C GLY A 259 20.76 0.04 7.92
N SER A 260 20.71 -0.15 9.21
CA SER A 260 19.66 -0.91 9.87
C SER A 260 19.34 -0.34 11.23
N SER A 261 18.13 -0.60 11.71
CA SER A 261 17.71 -0.27 13.06
C SER A 261 16.88 -1.39 13.63
N SER A 262 17.09 -1.70 14.91
CA SER A 262 16.35 -2.75 15.60
C SER A 262 15.52 -2.14 16.72
N HIS A 263 14.32 -2.66 16.93
CA HIS A 263 13.30 -2.07 17.81
C HIS A 263 12.55 -3.15 18.58
N CYS A 264 12.07 -2.85 19.77
CA CYS A 264 11.10 -3.69 20.48
C CYS A 264 9.79 -2.96 20.74
N PHE A 265 8.84 -3.63 21.36
CA PHE A 265 7.61 -3.03 21.88
C PHE A 265 7.61 -3.11 23.40
N LEU A 266 7.26 -2.01 24.06
CA LEU A 266 7.03 -1.94 25.50
C LEU A 266 5.60 -1.46 25.79
N ASN A 267 5.06 -1.85 26.93
CA ASN A 267 3.86 -1.22 27.49
C ASN A 267 4.20 0.08 28.24
N ARG A 268 3.19 0.76 28.80
CA ARG A 268 3.37 2.02 29.56
C ARG A 268 4.25 1.88 30.80
N GLU A 269 4.36 0.68 31.36
CA GLU A 269 5.24 0.39 32.50
C GLU A 269 6.68 0.04 32.07
N GLY A 270 7.00 0.16 30.77
CA GLY A 270 8.34 -0.12 30.23
C GLY A 270 8.67 -1.60 30.11
N ARG A 271 7.67 -2.49 30.20
CA ARG A 271 7.87 -3.96 30.10
C ARG A 271 7.73 -4.44 28.66
N PRO A 272 8.56 -5.40 28.21
CA PRO A 272 8.43 -6.00 26.88
C PRO A 272 7.02 -6.51 26.59
N LEU A 273 6.51 -6.18 25.41
CA LEU A 273 5.17 -6.49 24.95
C LEU A 273 5.22 -7.30 23.66
N SER A 274 4.41 -8.36 23.60
CA SER A 274 4.23 -9.16 22.40
C SER A 274 3.00 -8.69 21.64
N LEU A 275 3.18 -8.17 20.42
CA LEU A 275 2.09 -7.78 19.54
C LEU A 275 1.17 -8.96 19.20
N LYS A 276 1.71 -10.18 19.12
CA LYS A 276 0.88 -11.38 18.89
C LYS A 276 -0.23 -11.54 19.93
N LYS A 277 0.03 -11.16 21.18
CA LYS A 277 -0.96 -11.22 22.28
C LYS A 277 -1.74 -9.92 22.41
N ALA A 278 -1.05 -8.78 22.37
CA ALA A 278 -1.65 -7.48 22.67
C ALA A 278 -2.43 -6.89 21.50
N ARG A 279 -1.97 -7.11 20.26
CA ARG A 279 -2.54 -6.56 19.02
C ARG A 279 -2.38 -7.56 17.86
N PRO A 280 -3.16 -8.66 17.83
CA PRO A 280 -3.03 -9.71 16.81
C PRO A 280 -3.06 -9.18 15.36
N GLY A 281 -3.94 -8.21 15.06
CA GLY A 281 -3.99 -7.60 13.73
C GLY A 281 -2.71 -6.85 13.33
N TRP A 282 -2.03 -6.17 14.27
CA TRP A 282 -0.73 -5.55 13.97
C TRP A 282 0.36 -6.60 13.80
N HIS A 283 0.24 -7.72 14.53
CA HIS A 283 1.12 -8.85 14.35
C HIS A 283 0.99 -9.48 12.97
N GLU A 284 -0.21 -9.65 12.45
CA GLU A 284 -0.44 -10.16 11.10
C GLU A 284 0.13 -9.22 10.04
N ILE A 285 -0.12 -7.91 10.17
CA ILE A 285 0.42 -6.89 9.25
C ILE A 285 1.95 -6.95 9.19
N LEU A 286 2.64 -6.87 10.34
CA LEU A 286 4.11 -6.90 10.35
C LEU A 286 4.67 -8.25 9.89
N SER A 287 3.99 -9.36 10.21
CA SER A 287 4.40 -10.69 9.73
C SER A 287 4.33 -10.79 8.21
N ALA A 288 3.29 -10.23 7.60
CA ALA A 288 3.12 -10.23 6.15
C ALA A 288 4.16 -9.37 5.41
N CYS A 289 4.72 -8.36 6.09
CA CYS A 289 5.73 -7.47 5.51
C CYS A 289 7.18 -7.97 5.63
N VAL A 290 7.44 -9.04 6.39
CA VAL A 290 8.81 -9.56 6.52
C VAL A 290 9.26 -10.05 5.15
N ARG A 291 10.42 -9.56 4.70
CA ARG A 291 11.01 -9.99 3.44
C ARG A 291 11.22 -11.50 3.46
N LYS A 292 10.58 -12.21 2.52
CA LYS A 292 10.80 -13.63 2.28
C LYS A 292 12.16 -13.85 1.62
#